data_AF-A0A355AFB4-F1
#
_entry.id   AF-A0A355AFB4-F1
#
_cell.length_a   1.000
_cell.length_b   1.000
_cell.length_c   1.000
_cell.angle_alpha   90.00
_cell.angle_beta   90.00
_cell.angle_gamma   90.00
#
_symmetry.space_group_name_H-M   'P 1'
#
loop_
_entity.id
_entity.type
_entity.pdbx_description
1 polymer ?
#
loop_
_entity_poly.entity_id
_entity_poly.type
_entity_poly.pdbx_seq_one_letter_code
_entity_poly.pdbx_strand_id
1 'polypeptide(L)'
;MPANPKYLIKSPWEITIKLVAAIVPTYYTSLFFHLSLAVFTDATIVLNTMYYSHYFLWLTLSITVYLFRSAWKSLLFYIFLAFVFYGIMHFGKIYYPIAV
;
A
#
# COMPACT_ATOMS: atom_id res chain seq x y z
N MET A 1 13.44 31.35 -3.70
CA MET A 1 12.20 31.70 -4.44
C MET A 1 11.00 31.14 -3.69
N PRO A 2 9.90 31.89 -3.51
CA PRO A 2 8.69 31.38 -2.84
C PRO A 2 7.91 30.39 -3.73
N ALA A 3 7.32 29.36 -3.13
CA ALA A 3 6.52 28.34 -3.82
C ALA A 3 5.16 28.91 -4.29
N ASN A 4 4.67 28.45 -5.44
CA ASN A 4 3.41 28.94 -6.01
C ASN A 4 2.20 28.42 -5.21
N PRO A 5 1.39 29.30 -4.58
CA PRO A 5 0.30 28.93 -3.68
C PRO A 5 -0.89 28.24 -4.39
N LYS A 6 -0.94 28.23 -5.72
CA LYS A 6 -1.93 27.45 -6.48
C LYS A 6 -1.75 25.94 -6.33
N TYR A 7 -0.52 25.48 -6.11
CA TYR A 7 -0.18 24.05 -6.04
C TYR A 7 0.02 23.56 -4.59
N LEU A 8 -0.06 24.46 -3.61
CA LEU A 8 0.01 24.11 -2.20
C LEU A 8 -1.37 23.66 -1.72
N ILE A 9 -1.39 22.55 -0.99
CA ILE A 9 -2.57 22.10 -0.27
C ILE A 9 -2.86 23.13 0.82
N LYS A 10 -4.04 23.73 0.77
CA LYS A 10 -4.43 24.82 1.68
C LYS A 10 -5.16 24.33 2.93
N SER A 11 -5.77 23.16 2.87
CA SER A 11 -6.56 22.60 3.97
C SER A 11 -5.68 21.74 4.89
N PRO A 12 -5.62 22.03 6.20
CA PRO A 12 -4.91 21.19 7.17
C PRO A 12 -5.37 19.72 7.15
N TRP A 13 -6.68 19.50 6.94
CA TRP A 13 -7.24 18.16 6.85
C TRP A 13 -6.71 17.36 5.65
N GLU A 14 -6.56 18.01 4.49
CA GLU A 14 -6.01 17.34 3.32
C GLU A 14 -4.53 16.97 3.50
N ILE A 15 -3.77 17.77 4.25
CA ILE A 15 -2.38 17.46 4.60
C ILE A 15 -2.34 16.23 5.52
N THR A 16 -3.14 16.21 6.59
CA THR A 16 -3.21 15.07 7.51
C THR A 16 -3.65 13.80 6.78
N ILE A 17 -4.66 13.87 5.92
CA ILE A 17 -5.13 12.70 5.16
C ILE A 17 -4.06 12.23 4.19
N LYS A 18 -3.32 13.12 3.52
CA LYS A 18 -2.20 12.70 2.66
C LYS A 18 -1.11 11.99 3.46
N LEU A 19 -0.75 12.51 4.63
CA LEU A 19 0.25 11.88 5.50
C LEU A 19 -0.22 10.49 5.96
N VAL A 20 -1.47 10.39 6.42
CA VAL A 20 -2.08 9.11 6.81
C VAL A 20 -2.11 8.15 5.62
N ALA A 21 -2.52 8.60 4.44
CA ALA A 21 -2.56 7.81 3.22
C ALA A 21 -1.17 7.32 2.79
N ALA A 22 -0.13 8.13 3.00
CA ALA A 22 1.25 7.78 2.69
C ALA A 22 1.89 6.83 3.70
N ILE A 23 1.38 6.73 4.93
CA ILE A 23 1.92 5.84 5.95
C ILE A 23 1.09 4.56 6.03
N VAL A 24 -0.19 4.66 6.38
CA VAL A 24 -0.98 3.52 6.86
C VAL A 24 -1.50 2.65 5.70
N PRO A 25 -2.31 3.15 4.74
CA PRO A 25 -2.83 2.33 3.66
C PRO A 25 -1.73 1.76 2.76
N THR A 26 -0.68 2.53 2.45
CA THR A 26 0.44 2.07 1.61
C THR A 26 1.27 0.99 2.32
N TYR A 27 1.42 1.06 3.64
CA TYR A 27 2.08 0.01 4.43
C TYR A 27 1.31 -1.30 4.30
N TYR A 28 0.01 -1.28 4.60
CA TYR A 28 -0.82 -2.48 4.49
C TYR A 28 -0.92 -3.00 3.05
N THR A 29 -0.96 -2.11 2.06
CA THR A 29 -0.92 -2.50 0.65
C THR A 29 0.36 -3.23 0.30
N SER A 30 1.52 -2.70 0.70
CA SER A 30 2.82 -3.36 0.50
C SER A 30 2.88 -4.72 1.21
N LEU A 31 2.38 -4.81 2.43
CA LEU A 31 2.32 -6.06 3.20
C LEU A 31 1.43 -7.10 2.51
N PHE A 32 0.18 -6.75 2.17
CA PHE A 32 -0.76 -7.65 1.53
C PHE A 32 -0.32 -8.06 0.13
N PHE A 33 0.38 -7.20 -0.60
CA PHE A 33 1.02 -7.60 -1.84
C PHE A 33 1.98 -8.78 -1.63
N HIS A 34 2.93 -8.68 -0.69
CA HIS A 34 3.88 -9.77 -0.40
C HIS A 34 3.16 -11.03 0.10
N LEU A 35 2.19 -10.87 1.01
CA LEU A 35 1.42 -12.02 1.52
C LEU A 35 0.57 -12.67 0.43
N SER A 36 0.08 -11.92 -0.56
CA SER A 36 -0.61 -12.49 -1.72
C SER A 36 0.32 -13.32 -2.60
N LEU A 37 1.59 -12.91 -2.76
CA LEU A 37 2.60 -13.70 -3.45
C LEU A 37 2.89 -15.01 -2.71
N ALA A 38 2.98 -14.95 -1.38
CA ALA A 38 3.23 -16.13 -0.53
C ALA A 38 2.16 -17.22 -0.64
N VAL A 39 0.98 -16.92 -1.20
CA VAL A 39 -0.06 -17.93 -1.46
C VAL A 39 0.25 -18.75 -2.72
N PHE A 40 0.92 -18.15 -3.72
CA PHE A 40 1.23 -18.80 -4.99
C PHE A 40 2.67 -19.35 -5.06
N THR A 41 3.51 -19.00 -4.09
CA THR A 41 4.92 -19.39 -4.03
C THR A 41 5.27 -19.93 -2.65
N ASP A 42 6.55 -20.27 -2.43
CA ASP A 42 7.02 -20.68 -1.10
C ASP A 42 6.89 -19.54 -0.08
N ALA A 43 6.04 -19.74 0.93
CA ALA A 43 5.78 -18.74 1.96
C ALA A 43 7.04 -18.40 2.78
N THR A 44 7.92 -19.37 3.03
CA THR A 44 9.16 -19.17 3.80
C THR A 44 10.09 -18.22 3.05
N ILE A 45 10.28 -18.44 1.74
CA ILE A 45 11.11 -17.59 0.90
C ILE A 45 10.55 -16.16 0.84
N VAL A 46 9.23 -16.04 0.64
CA VAL A 46 8.58 -14.73 0.56
C VAL A 46 8.66 -13.98 1.87
N LEU A 47 8.36 -14.63 3.02
CA LEU A 47 8.43 -13.98 4.33
C LEU A 47 9.84 -13.51 4.67
N ASN A 48 10.87 -14.32 4.38
CA ASN A 48 12.27 -13.94 4.59
C ASN A 48 12.69 -12.76 3.71
N THR A 49 12.26 -12.76 2.44
CA THR A 49 12.61 -11.68 1.49
C THR A 49 11.84 -10.39 1.81
N MET A 50 10.56 -10.52 2.18
CA MET A 50 9.66 -9.45 2.55
C MET A 50 10.22 -8.56 3.65
N TYR A 51 10.97 -9.11 4.61
CA TYR A 51 11.63 -8.31 5.66
C TYR A 51 12.43 -7.13 5.08
N TYR A 52 13.02 -7.30 3.90
CA TYR A 52 13.78 -6.25 3.21
C TYR A 52 12.95 -5.53 2.14
N SER A 53 12.26 -6.29 1.27
CA SER A 53 11.57 -5.69 0.11
C SER A 53 10.30 -4.92 0.47
N HIS A 54 9.66 -5.24 1.60
CA HIS A 54 8.46 -4.54 2.08
C HIS A 54 8.71 -3.05 2.26
N TYR A 55 9.87 -2.68 2.84
CA TYR A 55 10.22 -1.29 3.10
C TYR A 55 10.38 -0.49 1.80
N PHE A 56 11.08 -1.03 0.82
CA PHE A 56 11.27 -0.35 -0.48
C PHE A 56 9.96 -0.20 -1.26
N LEU A 57 9.12 -1.25 -1.26
CA LEU A 57 7.81 -1.17 -1.90
C LEU A 57 6.92 -0.16 -1.18
N TRP A 58 6.91 -0.18 0.15
CA TRP A 58 6.16 0.79 0.97
C TRP A 58 6.57 2.22 0.63
N LEU A 59 7.88 2.54 0.68
CA LEU A 59 8.40 3.87 0.31
C LEU A 59 7.97 4.31 -1.08
N THR A 60 8.06 3.41 -2.06
CA THR A 60 7.68 3.71 -3.45
C THR A 60 6.20 4.07 -3.55
N LEU A 61 5.33 3.29 -2.88
CA LEU A 61 3.88 3.57 -2.83
C LEU A 61 3.54 4.83 -2.01
N SER A 62 4.30 5.11 -0.95
CA SER A 62 4.15 6.33 -0.15
C SER A 62 4.40 7.58 -0.97
N ILE A 63 5.40 7.57 -1.86
CA ILE A 63 5.69 8.70 -2.75
C ILE A 63 4.55 8.93 -3.74
N THR A 64 3.96 7.87 -4.28
CA THR A 64 2.90 8.00 -5.29
C THR A 64 1.58 8.53 -4.73
N VAL A 65 1.36 8.49 -3.40
CA VAL A 65 0.24 9.21 -2.74
C VAL A 65 0.26 10.70 -3.08
N TYR A 66 1.44 11.31 -3.18
CA TYR A 66 1.56 12.74 -3.45
C TYR A 66 1.24 13.11 -4.90
N LEU A 67 1.23 12.14 -5.82
CA LEU A 67 0.80 12.33 -7.21
C LEU A 67 -0.71 12.57 -7.34
N PHE A 68 -1.51 12.17 -6.35
CA PHE A 68 -2.94 12.40 -6.35
C PHE A 68 -3.26 13.86 -6.04
N ARG A 69 -4.14 14.46 -6.85
CA ARG A 69 -4.66 15.81 -6.63
C ARG A 69 -5.52 15.91 -5.37
N SER A 70 -6.19 14.82 -4.98
CA SER A 70 -7.07 14.78 -3.80
C SER A 70 -6.57 13.73 -2.81
N ALA A 71 -6.42 14.13 -1.55
CA ALA A 71 -5.98 13.28 -0.45
C ALA A 71 -6.95 12.11 -0.18
N TRP A 72 -8.25 12.37 -0.31
CA TRP A 72 -9.28 11.35 -0.16
C TRP A 72 -9.21 10.29 -1.26
N LYS A 73 -8.94 10.70 -2.50
CA LYS A 73 -8.80 9.76 -3.63
C LYS A 73 -7.59 8.84 -3.45
N SER A 74 -6.46 9.35 -2.98
CA SER A 74 -5.30 8.50 -2.69
C SER A 74 -5.59 7.52 -1.56
N LEU A 75 -6.23 7.96 -0.47
CA LEU A 75 -6.57 7.08 0.65
C LEU A 75 -7.48 5.94 0.20
N LEU A 76 -8.56 6.27 -0.51
CA LEU A 76 -9.52 5.28 -1.01
C LEU A 76 -8.89 4.31 -2.01
N PHE A 77 -8.02 4.80 -2.90
CA PHE A 77 -7.31 3.98 -3.87
C PHE A 77 -6.44 2.91 -3.19
N TYR A 78 -5.65 3.29 -2.19
CA TYR A 78 -4.79 2.35 -1.48
C TYR A 78 -5.56 1.38 -0.59
N ILE A 79 -6.64 1.82 0.04
CA ILE A 79 -7.55 0.92 0.77
C ILE A 79 -8.14 -0.11 -0.20
N PHE A 80 -8.64 0.33 -1.36
CA PHE A 80 -9.17 -0.56 -2.38
C PHE A 80 -8.11 -1.57 -2.84
N LEU A 81 -6.89 -1.12 -3.13
CA LEU A 81 -5.81 -2.00 -3.57
C LEU A 81 -5.42 -3.03 -2.49
N ALA A 82 -5.39 -2.62 -1.21
CA ALA A 82 -5.20 -3.53 -0.09
C ALA A 82 -6.32 -4.60 -0.02
N PHE A 83 -7.59 -4.22 -0.21
CA PHE A 83 -8.70 -5.17 -0.28
C PHE A 83 -8.60 -6.12 -1.48
N VAL A 84 -8.11 -5.65 -2.63
CA VAL A 84 -7.86 -6.52 -3.79
C VAL A 84 -6.83 -7.60 -3.44
N PHE A 85 -5.68 -7.24 -2.85
CA PHE A 85 -4.68 -8.22 -2.44
C PHE A 85 -5.18 -9.16 -1.34
N TYR A 86 -5.96 -8.64 -0.39
CA TYR A 86 -6.61 -9.47 0.62
C TYR A 86 -7.58 -10.48 -0.01
N GLY A 87 -8.38 -10.06 -0.98
CA GLY A 87 -9.27 -10.96 -1.73
C GLY A 87 -8.49 -12.05 -2.45
N ILE A 88 -7.40 -11.68 -3.14
CA ILE A 88 -6.49 -12.63 -3.81
C ILE A 88 -5.94 -13.65 -2.79
N MET A 89 -5.49 -13.21 -1.62
CA MET A 89 -5.03 -14.12 -0.56
C MET A 89 -6.13 -15.07 -0.09
N HIS A 90 -7.34 -14.54 0.14
CA HIS A 90 -8.46 -15.31 0.67
C HIS A 90 -8.92 -16.38 -0.31
N PHE A 91 -9.11 -16.03 -1.58
CA PHE A 91 -9.53 -16.97 -2.62
C PHE A 91 -8.38 -17.86 -3.10
N GLY A 92 -7.14 -17.37 -3.11
CA GLY A 92 -5.97 -18.16 -3.50
C GLY A 92 -5.72 -19.36 -2.58
N LYS A 93 -5.99 -19.22 -1.28
CA LYS A 93 -5.91 -20.33 -0.31
C LYS A 93 -6.90 -21.47 -0.58
N ILE A 94 -8.00 -21.21 -1.29
CA ILE A 94 -8.97 -22.24 -1.69
C ILE A 94 -8.33 -23.18 -2.71
N TYR A 95 -7.47 -22.66 -3.59
CA TYR A 95 -6.81 -23.43 -4.65
C TYR A 95 -5.44 -23.98 -4.23
N TYR A 96 -4.73 -23.25 -3.36
CA TYR A 96 -3.42 -23.61 -2.83
C TYR A 96 -3.48 -23.64 -1.29
N PRO A 97 -4.07 -24.70 -0.70
CA PRO A 97 -4.11 -24.82 0.75
C PRO A 97 -2.69 -24.92 1.29
N ILE A 98 -2.32 -24.00 2.18
CA ILE A 98 -1.07 -24.07 2.93
C ILE A 98 -1.20 -25.29 3.84
N ALA A 99 -0.57 -26.41 3.47
CA ALA A 99 -0.48 -27.58 4.34
C ALA A 99 0.34 -27.17 5.57
N VAL A 100 -0.32 -27.13 6.72
CA VAL A 100 0.31 -26.96 8.04
C VAL A 100 0.98 -28.26 8.44
#